data_AF-A0A7X8KAN6-F1
#
_entry.id   AF-A0A7X8KAN6-F1
#
_cell.length_a   1.000
_cell.length_b   1.000
_cell.length_c   1.000
_cell.angle_alpha   90.00
_cell.angle_beta   90.00
_cell.angle_gamma   90.00
#
_symmetry.space_group_name_H-M   'P 1'
#
loop_
_entity.id
_entity.type
_entity.pdbx_description
1 polymer ?
#
loop_
_entity_poly.entity_id
_entity_poly.type
_entity_poly.pdbx_seq_one_letter_code
_entity_poly.pdbx_strand_id
1 'polypeptide(L)'
;MDPLLQLGIIFAFTFAGDLLSKGLQLPIPGSIIGMVLTLLALLFGVVKERHLDKTGDFLLSHMTFFFIAPAVGLLGYADLVSSIWLRLILVNIISFFLCYLSASWTVVGVNALIGRLRRG
;
A
#
# COMPACT_ATOMS: atom_id res chain seq x y z
N MET A 1 12.22 -21.49 -8.02
CA MET A 1 10.87 -21.23 -8.50
C MET A 1 10.95 -20.33 -9.69
N ASP A 2 10.16 -20.67 -10.70
CA ASP A 2 10.05 -19.88 -11.91
C ASP A 2 9.34 -18.56 -11.59
N PRO A 3 9.77 -17.42 -12.16
CA PRO A 3 9.15 -16.11 -11.92
C PRO A 3 7.64 -16.10 -12.18
N LEU A 4 7.17 -16.93 -13.13
CA LEU A 4 5.76 -17.11 -13.47
C LEU A 4 4.95 -17.72 -12.31
N LEU A 5 5.52 -18.67 -11.58
CA LEU A 5 4.85 -19.26 -10.41
C LEU A 5 4.75 -18.25 -9.27
N GLN A 6 5.81 -17.47 -9.05
CA GLN A 6 5.78 -16.40 -8.04
C GLN A 6 4.71 -15.35 -8.37
N LEU A 7 4.61 -14.97 -9.65
CA LEU A 7 3.58 -14.07 -10.15
C LEU A 7 2.18 -14.65 -9.93
N GLY A 8 1.99 -15.93 -10.26
CA GLY A 8 0.74 -16.66 -10.03
C GLY A 8 0.30 -16.64 -8.56
N ILE A 9 1.24 -16.77 -7.62
CA ILE A 9 0.95 -16.69 -6.18
C ILE A 9 0.46 -15.30 -5.78
N ILE A 10 1.13 -14.23 -6.24
CA ILE A 10 0.72 -12.84 -5.96
C ILE A 10 -0.69 -12.57 -6.49
N PHE A 11 -0.97 -13.01 -7.73
CA PHE A 11 -2.28 -12.87 -8.34
C PHE A 11 -3.35 -13.70 -7.64
N ALA A 12 -3.02 -14.93 -7.21
CA ALA A 12 -3.95 -15.79 -6.48
C ALA A 12 -4.40 -15.15 -5.15
N PHE A 13 -3.47 -14.60 -4.37
CA PHE A 13 -3.82 -13.88 -3.13
C PHE A 13 -4.62 -12.61 -3.39
N THR A 14 -4.25 -11.85 -4.43
CA THR A 14 -5.00 -10.64 -4.82
C THR A 14 -6.42 -10.98 -5.25
N PHE A 15 -6.60 -12.05 -6.03
CA PHE A 15 -7.90 -12.54 -6.47
C PHE A 15 -8.74 -13.09 -5.32
N ALA A 16 -8.13 -13.84 -4.40
CA ALA A 16 -8.78 -14.28 -3.17
C ALA A 16 -9.24 -13.07 -2.34
N GLY A 17 -8.41 -12.04 -2.20
CA GLY A 17 -8.77 -10.80 -1.52
C GLY A 17 -9.96 -10.06 -2.16
N ASP A 18 -10.04 -10.05 -3.50
CA ASP A 18 -11.18 -9.48 -4.23
C ASP A 18 -12.47 -10.28 -4.04
N LEU A 19 -12.38 -11.62 -4.06
CA LEU A 19 -13.52 -12.49 -3.75
C LEU A 19 -14.01 -12.29 -2.32
N LEU A 20 -13.11 -12.17 -1.34
CA LEU A 20 -13.46 -11.88 0.05
C LEU A 20 -14.06 -10.48 0.19
N SER A 21 -13.48 -9.46 -0.44
CA SER A 21 -14.00 -8.09 -0.42
C SER A 21 -15.45 -8.04 -0.91
N LYS A 22 -15.71 -8.65 -2.07
CA LYS A 22 -17.05 -8.71 -2.68
C LYS A 22 -18.02 -9.59 -1.89
N GLY A 23 -17.56 -10.74 -1.40
CA GLY A 23 -18.38 -11.68 -0.62
C GLY A 23 -18.81 -11.11 0.74
N LEU A 24 -17.91 -10.41 1.43
CA LEU A 24 -18.18 -9.80 2.74
C LEU A 24 -18.66 -8.34 2.65
N GLN A 25 -18.77 -7.77 1.44
CA GLN A 25 -19.15 -6.37 1.18
C GLN A 25 -18.30 -5.37 1.98
N LEU A 26 -17.01 -5.63 2.10
CA LEU A 26 -16.11 -4.77 2.87
C LEU A 26 -15.84 -3.46 2.10
N PRO A 27 -15.79 -2.30 2.78
CA PRO A 27 -15.48 -1.00 2.15
C PRO A 27 -13.99 -0.85 1.78
N ILE A 28 -13.25 -1.96 1.70
CA ILE A 28 -11.81 -2.00 1.49
C ILE A 28 -11.53 -2.70 0.16
N PRO A 29 -10.68 -2.13 -0.72
CA PRO A 29 -10.27 -2.77 -1.96
C PRO A 29 -9.72 -4.18 -1.74
N GLY A 30 -10.09 -5.12 -2.61
CA GLY A 30 -9.62 -6.50 -2.57
C GLY A 30 -8.09 -6.65 -2.59
N SER A 31 -7.38 -5.72 -3.23
CA SER A 31 -5.91 -5.70 -3.26
C SER A 31 -5.28 -5.53 -1.87
N ILE A 32 -5.88 -4.70 -1.00
CA ILE A 32 -5.39 -4.51 0.38
C ILE A 32 -5.62 -5.78 1.20
N ILE A 33 -6.78 -6.43 1.02
CA ILE A 33 -7.07 -7.72 1.67
C ILE A 33 -6.10 -8.80 1.18
N GLY A 34 -5.78 -8.83 -0.12
CA GLY A 34 -4.76 -9.70 -0.70
C GLY A 34 -3.38 -9.50 -0.09
N MET A 35 -2.98 -8.24 0.18
CA MET A 35 -1.74 -7.93 0.90
C MET A 35 -1.75 -8.50 2.33
N VAL A 36 -2.85 -8.32 3.07
CA VAL A 36 -2.99 -8.87 4.43
C VAL A 36 -2.96 -10.41 4.40
N LEU A 37 -3.64 -11.04 3.44
CA LEU A 37 -3.61 -12.50 3.27
C LEU A 37 -2.20 -13.01 2.98
N THR A 38 -1.46 -12.33 2.10
CA THR A 38 -0.07 -12.68 1.77
C THR A 38 0.82 -12.52 3.01
N LEU A 39 0.63 -11.46 3.79
CA LEU A 39 1.35 -11.25 5.06
C LEU A 39 1.05 -12.37 6.07
N LEU A 40 -0.22 -12.75 6.23
CA LEU A 40 -0.61 -13.87 7.09
C LEU A 40 0.01 -15.19 6.60
N ALA A 41 0.01 -15.44 5.29
CA ALA A 41 0.62 -16.62 4.72
C ALA A 41 2.15 -16.67 4.93
N LEU A 42 2.82 -15.51 4.97
CA LEU A 42 4.22 -15.39 5.37
C LEU A 42 4.42 -15.68 6.86
N LEU A 43 3.59 -15.08 7.72
CA LEU A 43 3.65 -15.26 9.18
C LEU A 43 3.43 -16.72 9.59
N PHE A 44 2.47 -17.42 8.95
CA PHE A 44 2.20 -18.82 9.20
C PHE A 44 3.19 -19.77 8.49
N GLY A 45 4.15 -19.25 7.73
CA GLY A 45 5.17 -20.03 7.02
C GLY A 45 4.63 -20.87 5.85
N VAL A 46 3.37 -20.67 5.45
CA VAL A 46 2.74 -21.32 4.29
C VAL A 46 3.45 -20.88 3.00
N VAL A 47 3.86 -19.62 2.94
CA VAL A 47 4.63 -19.06 1.82
C VAL A 47 5.93 -18.47 2.38
N LYS A 48 7.07 -18.95 1.89
CA LYS A 48 8.39 -18.37 2.29
C LYS A 48 8.73 -17.19 1.40
N GLU A 49 9.48 -16.23 1.92
CA GLU A 49 9.95 -15.04 1.16
C GLU A 49 10.53 -15.39 -0.22
N ARG A 50 11.33 -16.47 -0.32
CA ARG A 50 11.89 -16.97 -1.59
C ARG A 50 10.85 -17.25 -2.69
N HIS A 51 9.58 -17.43 -2.35
CA HIS A 51 8.48 -17.67 -3.30
C HIS A 51 7.95 -16.37 -3.91
N LEU A 52 8.31 -15.21 -3.37
CA LEU A 52 7.79 -13.89 -3.76
C LEU A 52 8.90 -12.90 -4.12
N ASP A 53 10.10 -13.10 -3.59
CA ASP A 53 11.27 -12.22 -3.68
C ASP A 53 11.57 -11.72 -5.10
N LYS A 54 11.91 -12.62 -6.04
CA LYS A 54 12.36 -12.24 -7.39
C LYS A 54 11.31 -11.47 -8.19
N THR A 55 10.08 -11.97 -8.20
CA THR A 55 8.99 -11.33 -8.95
C THR A 55 8.51 -10.07 -8.23
N GLY A 56 8.45 -10.08 -6.89
CA GLY A 56 8.13 -8.91 -6.08
C GLY A 56 9.08 -7.75 -6.35
N ASP A 57 10.39 -8.00 -6.30
CA ASP A 57 11.42 -7.00 -6.61
C ASP A 57 11.36 -6.52 -8.05
N PHE A 58 11.06 -7.42 -9.00
CA PHE A 58 10.85 -7.05 -10.39
C PHE A 58 9.65 -6.11 -10.57
N LEU A 59 8.51 -6.40 -9.94
CA LEU A 59 7.35 -5.50 -9.97
C LEU A 59 7.65 -4.18 -9.26
N LEU A 60 8.38 -4.22 -8.14
CA LEU A 60 8.70 -3.04 -7.35
C LEU A 60 9.64 -2.10 -8.10
N SER A 61 10.67 -2.64 -8.76
CA SER A 61 11.59 -1.88 -9.62
C SER A 61 10.90 -1.23 -10.83
N HIS A 62 9.76 -1.77 -11.26
CA HIS A 62 8.96 -1.24 -12.36
C HIS A 62 7.64 -0.59 -11.89
N MET A 63 7.50 -0.27 -10.59
CA MET A 63 6.28 0.34 -10.02
C MET A 63 5.79 1.56 -10.80
N THR A 64 6.71 2.42 -11.23
CA THR A 64 6.37 3.61 -12.02
C THR A 64 5.58 3.27 -13.27
N PHE A 65 5.92 2.18 -13.98
CA PHE A 65 5.19 1.73 -15.15
C PHE A 65 3.73 1.38 -14.83
N PHE A 66 3.48 0.70 -13.70
CA PHE A 66 2.14 0.34 -13.24
C PHE A 66 1.29 1.56 -12.82
N PHE A 67 1.91 2.68 -12.43
CA PHE A 67 1.21 3.92 -12.12
C PHE A 67 0.84 4.77 -13.36
N ILE A 68 1.43 4.50 -14.53
CA ILE A 68 1.13 5.24 -15.76
C ILE A 68 -0.33 5.03 -16.18
N ALA A 69 -0.83 3.79 -16.17
CA ALA A 69 -2.21 3.49 -16.59
C ALA A 69 -3.27 4.30 -15.80
N PRO A 70 -3.28 4.30 -14.45
CA PRO A 70 -4.20 5.15 -13.69
C PRO A 70 -3.94 6.65 -13.90
N ALA A 71 -2.67 7.08 -14.06
CA ALA A 71 -2.35 8.49 -14.34
C ALA A 71 -2.90 8.96 -15.69
N VAL A 72 -2.85 8.14 -16.75
CA VAL A 72 -3.46 8.45 -18.05
C VAL A 72 -4.99 8.50 -17.92
N GLY A 73 -5.59 7.65 -17.08
CA GLY A 73 -7.03 7.70 -16.77
C GLY A 73 -7.47 9.04 -16.18
N LEU A 74 -6.61 9.72 -15.41
CA LEU A 74 -6.88 11.06 -14.88
C LEU A 74 -6.96 12.14 -15.97
N LEU A 75 -6.34 11.95 -17.14
CA LEU A 75 -6.43 12.90 -18.24
C LEU A 75 -7.87 13.04 -18.77
N GLY A 76 -8.70 11.99 -18.62
CA GLY A 76 -10.14 12.08 -18.92
C GLY A 76 -10.89 13.10 -18.05
N TYR A 77 -10.30 13.52 -16.94
CA TYR A 77 -10.83 14.54 -16.02
C TYR A 77 -9.95 15.81 -16.01
N ALA A 78 -9.15 16.04 -17.06
CA ALA A 78 -8.19 17.14 -17.11
C ALA A 78 -8.84 18.52 -16.91
N ASP A 79 -10.04 18.76 -17.44
CA ASP A 79 -10.76 20.03 -17.24
C ASP A 79 -11.19 20.24 -15.79
N LEU A 80 -11.63 19.18 -15.11
CA LEU A 80 -11.94 19.25 -13.69
C LEU A 80 -10.67 19.54 -12.90
N VAL A 81 -9.59 18.81 -13.15
CA VAL A 81 -8.30 18.99 -12.48
C VAL A 81 -7.75 20.40 -12.72
N SER A 82 -7.82 20.93 -13.94
CA SER A 82 -7.34 22.28 -14.29
C SER A 82 -8.16 23.40 -13.64
N SER A 83 -9.42 23.14 -13.26
CA SER A 83 -10.23 24.12 -12.50
C SER A 83 -9.83 24.22 -11.02
N ILE A 84 -9.33 23.13 -10.42
CA ILE A 84 -9.03 23.04 -8.98
C ILE A 84 -7.56 22.73 -8.66
N TRP A 85 -6.66 22.74 -9.64
CA TRP A 85 -5.26 22.34 -9.46
C TRP A 85 -4.53 23.08 -8.32
N LEU A 86 -4.76 24.39 -8.18
CA LEU A 86 -4.22 25.18 -7.06
C LEU A 86 -4.70 24.66 -5.71
N ARG A 87 -5.98 24.31 -5.61
CA ARG A 87 -6.59 23.77 -4.39
C ARG A 87 -6.08 22.35 -4.10
N LEU A 88 -5.83 21.55 -5.14
CA LEU A 88 -5.21 20.22 -5.01
C LEU A 88 -3.78 20.29 -4.50
N ILE A 89 -2.96 21.21 -5.02
CA ILE A 89 -1.58 21.38 -4.55
C ILE A 89 -1.57 21.85 -3.09
N LEU A 90 -2.39 22.86 -2.76
CA LEU A 90 -2.47 23.37 -1.39
C LEU A 90 -2.91 22.30 -0.39
N VAL A 91 -3.98 21.55 -0.69
CA VAL A 91 -4.43 20.50 0.23
C VAL A 91 -3.37 19.40 0.38
N ASN A 92 -2.66 19.03 -0.70
CA ASN A 92 -1.64 18.00 -0.64
C ASN A 92 -0.44 18.43 0.22
N ILE A 93 0.06 19.67 0.03
CA ILE A 93 1.15 20.21 0.85
C ILE A 93 0.73 20.29 2.32
N ILE A 94 -0.46 20.84 2.61
CA ILE A 94 -0.96 20.98 3.97
C ILE A 94 -1.12 19.60 4.62
N SER A 95 -1.79 18.65 3.96
CA SER A 95 -1.97 17.28 4.46
C SER A 95 -0.64 16.55 4.64
N PHE A 96 0.33 16.75 3.75
CA PHE A 96 1.67 16.18 3.89
C PHE A 96 2.34 16.65 5.18
N PHE A 97 2.37 17.96 5.44
CA PHE A 97 2.94 18.51 6.66
C PHE A 97 2.18 18.06 7.90
N LEU A 98 0.84 18.10 7.90
CA LEU A 98 0.05 17.64 9.05
C LEU A 98 0.28 16.16 9.36
N CYS A 99 0.28 15.31 8.34
CA CYS A 99 0.51 13.87 8.50
C CYS A 99 1.91 13.62 9.08
N TYR A 100 2.93 14.27 8.51
CA TYR A 100 4.31 14.14 8.98
C TYR A 100 4.48 14.61 10.43
N LEU A 101 3.87 15.75 10.79
CA LEU A 101 3.86 16.25 12.16
C LEU A 101 3.17 15.29 13.11
N SER A 102 2.01 14.73 12.74
CA SER A 102 1.31 13.76 13.57
C SER A 102 2.14 12.49 13.80
N ALA A 103 2.78 11.97 12.75
CA ALA A 103 3.61 10.78 12.84
C ALA A 103 4.84 11.05 13.72
N SER A 104 5.49 12.20 13.53
CA SER A 104 6.63 12.64 14.35
C SER A 104 6.25 12.77 15.82
N TRP A 105 5.10 13.39 16.13
CA TRP A 105 4.60 13.49 17.49
C TRP A 105 4.27 12.14 18.11
N THR A 106 3.67 11.21 17.37
CA THR A 106 3.43 9.85 17.87
C THR A 106 4.75 9.18 18.26
N VAL A 107 5.79 9.30 17.43
CA VAL A 107 7.11 8.72 17.71
C VAL A 107 7.77 9.39 18.92
N VAL A 108 7.75 10.72 19.00
CA VAL A 108 8.31 11.46 20.15
C VAL A 108 7.56 11.12 21.44
N GLY A 109 6.24 11.00 21.39
CA GLY A 109 5.41 10.61 22.52
C GLY A 109 5.74 9.20 23.02
N VAL A 110 5.86 8.23 22.11
CA VAL A 110 6.27 6.86 22.44
C VAL A 110 7.67 6.82 23.02
N ASN A 111 8.62 7.56 22.44
CA ASN A 111 10.00 7.61 22.93
C ASN A 111 10.09 8.28 24.31
N ALA A 112 9.30 9.32 24.56
CA ALA A 112 9.18 9.96 25.87
C ALA A 112 8.58 9.00 26.92
N LEU A 113 7.60 8.19 26.54
CA LEU A 113 6.98 7.19 27.42
C LEU A 113 7.96 6.05 27.77
N ILE A 114 8.67 5.52 26.78
CA ILE A 114 9.70 4.48 26.97
C ILE A 114 10.85 5.02 27.84
N GLY A 115 11.27 6.27 27.64
CA GLY A 115 12.30 6.92 28.44
C GLY A 115 11.91 7.12 29.91
N ARG A 116 10.61 7.25 30.22
CA ARG A 116 10.10 7.30 31.60
C ARG A 116 10.03 5.92 32.26
N LEU A 117 9.69 4.88 31.50
CA LEU A 117 9.61 3.49 31.99
C LEU A 117 10.99 2.87 32.24
N ARG A 118 12.03 3.27 31.49
CA ARG A 118 13.39 2.74 31.64
C ARG A 118 14.20 3.39 32.77
N ARG A 119 13.71 4.48 33.38
CA ARG A 119 14.37 5.17 34.51
C ARG A 119 13.80 4.80 35.89
N GLY A 120 12.74 3.99 35.96
CA GLY A 120 12.27 3.36 37.20
C GLY A 120 12.80 1.94 37.30
#